data_AF-A0A2S5WZ33-F1
#
_entry.id   AF-A0A2S5WZ33-F1
#
_cell.length_a   1.000
_cell.length_b   1.000
_cell.length_c   1.000
_cell.angle_alpha   90.00
_cell.angle_beta   90.00
_cell.angle_gamma   90.00
#
_symmetry.space_group_name_H-M   'P 1'
#
loop_
_entity.id
_entity.type
_entity.pdbx_description
1 polymer ?
#
loop_
_entity_poly.entity_id
_entity_poly.type
_entity_poly.pdbx_seq_one_letter_code
_entity_poly.pdbx_strand_id
1 'polypeptide(L)'
;MRRVVFFLVYDKQGHVGGYVEHCLRELRAHAEHIFVVSNSPLTTDSRQRLEAVADTVWERENVGYDVWAYRDALREFGSDRLRDYDELVLANYTFYGPIGSFAPLLEEADAKTVDFWGITDHAAVVPNPITMTGVMHRHIQSHWIGVRRSMFTSEAWRSYWDDMPRIDSYDDSVMLHEARFTHYFESAGMTSWVAYPSARYGDQHPIFNLADVLIADGCPIVKRRFFFHDPIYLDELAIIGKRVLEQLEEKKYPLDLLWQDIGTTAKPRILNTNAALLEIMPDVDLGGADPSGLRVVVIAHVFYEEMIDEIVELAETIPGGYDLVVTTANADKQKAIQERLVELGRPNDDVRIVGSNRGRDISAFLLTCKDILESGSYDIVVKLHSKKSPQNGFNSGRHFKEHLFQNLLNSPGYTTNLLRLFVDHPTLGMVFPPMIHMGFPTLGRAWFANLEPAKELAAKLGMRVEFDETSPLAPLGSMFIARPESLRPLVQAGFTWEDFPDEGQYADGGLPHVLERLLGYSAISEGFHIRTVLTTHNAAISHTLLEYKVQEITAGLPGLFREQVELVRRYLASQAESPLGRAKGLVLSRTPGIANALRPMYSRSRAAYRNFRAGR
;
A
#
# COMPACT_ATOMS: atom_id res chain seq x y z
N MET A 1 33.29 19.39 -9.25
CA MET A 1 34.10 18.16 -9.03
C MET A 1 33.74 17.14 -10.11
N ARG A 2 34.68 16.30 -10.57
CA ARG A 2 34.39 15.15 -11.43
C ARG A 2 33.84 14.00 -10.59
N ARG A 3 32.56 13.66 -10.77
CA ARG A 3 31.85 12.69 -9.94
C ARG A 3 31.44 11.46 -10.72
N VAL A 4 31.66 10.29 -10.15
CA VAL A 4 31.06 9.02 -10.59
C VAL A 4 30.03 8.56 -9.56
N VAL A 5 28.88 8.08 -10.03
CA VAL A 5 27.80 7.55 -9.19
C VAL A 5 27.66 6.05 -9.45
N PHE A 6 27.72 5.24 -8.40
CA PHE A 6 27.31 3.84 -8.42
C PHE A 6 25.94 3.75 -7.80
N PHE A 7 24.93 3.47 -8.63
CA PHE A 7 23.53 3.40 -8.21
C PHE A 7 23.04 1.96 -8.23
N LEU A 8 22.69 1.43 -7.06
CA LEU A 8 22.22 0.07 -6.92
C LEU A 8 20.70 -0.02 -7.06
N VAL A 9 20.22 -1.02 -7.80
CA VAL A 9 18.81 -1.40 -7.90
C VAL A 9 18.60 -2.88 -7.62
N TYR A 10 17.48 -3.22 -7.01
CA TYR A 10 17.00 -4.59 -6.90
C TYR A 10 15.48 -4.66 -6.96
N ASP A 11 14.97 -5.46 -7.89
CA ASP A 11 13.59 -5.91 -7.93
C ASP A 11 13.57 -7.43 -8.20
N LYS A 12 12.72 -8.17 -7.48
CA LYS A 12 12.66 -9.63 -7.59
C LYS A 12 12.30 -10.10 -9.00
N GLN A 13 11.56 -9.30 -9.76
CA GLN A 13 11.10 -9.62 -11.11
C GLN A 13 11.78 -8.75 -12.17
N GLY A 14 12.84 -8.02 -11.83
CA GLY A 14 13.58 -7.19 -12.77
C GLY A 14 12.89 -5.90 -13.22
N HIS A 15 11.81 -5.49 -12.55
CA HIS A 15 11.07 -4.28 -12.89
C HIS A 15 11.57 -3.11 -12.06
N VAL A 16 12.18 -2.13 -12.73
CA VAL A 16 12.69 -0.93 -12.06
C VAL A 16 11.63 0.17 -12.11
N GLY A 17 11.22 0.66 -10.95
CA GLY A 17 10.23 1.73 -10.83
C GLY A 17 10.72 3.05 -11.46
N GLY A 18 9.80 3.80 -12.07
CA GLY A 18 10.14 5.05 -12.79
C GLY A 18 10.77 6.13 -11.91
N TYR A 19 10.58 6.09 -10.58
CA TYR A 19 11.25 7.00 -9.66
C TYR A 19 12.78 6.87 -9.67
N VAL A 20 13.32 5.69 -9.98
CA VAL A 20 14.77 5.49 -10.14
C VAL A 20 15.26 6.24 -11.37
N GLU A 21 14.54 6.13 -12.48
CA GLU A 21 14.86 6.86 -13.72
C GLU A 21 14.81 8.37 -13.49
N HIS A 22 13.79 8.86 -12.78
CA HIS A 22 13.70 10.25 -12.34
C HIS A 22 14.93 10.68 -11.52
N CYS A 23 15.30 9.89 -10.50
CA CYS A 23 16.48 10.15 -9.67
C CYS A 23 17.77 10.23 -10.51
N LEU A 24 18.00 9.27 -11.39
CA LEU A 24 19.20 9.21 -12.23
C LEU A 24 19.26 10.36 -13.25
N ARG A 25 18.11 10.75 -13.82
CA ARG A 25 18.02 11.89 -14.74
C ARG A 25 18.42 13.18 -14.05
N GLU A 26 17.95 13.41 -12.83
CA GLU A 26 18.31 14.60 -12.05
C GLU A 26 19.78 14.57 -11.57
N LEU A 27 20.32 13.38 -11.28
CA LEU A 27 21.74 13.22 -10.93
C LEU A 27 22.69 13.48 -12.11
N ARG A 28 22.21 13.34 -13.36
CA ARG A 28 23.04 13.48 -14.56
C ARG A 28 23.77 14.82 -14.65
N ALA A 29 23.11 15.91 -14.25
CA ALA A 29 23.73 17.24 -14.25
C ALA A 29 24.93 17.35 -13.28
N HIS A 30 25.07 16.41 -12.36
CA HIS A 30 26.05 16.42 -11.28
C HIS A 30 27.04 15.25 -11.31
N ALA A 31 26.91 14.35 -12.29
CA ALA A 31 27.70 13.13 -12.43
C ALA A 31 28.24 12.98 -13.85
N GLU A 32 29.55 12.86 -13.97
CA GLU A 32 30.23 12.61 -15.25
C GLU A 32 30.01 11.17 -15.72
N HIS A 33 29.88 10.22 -14.78
CA HIS A 33 29.55 8.82 -15.08
C HIS A 33 28.55 8.27 -14.06
N ILE A 34 27.48 7.62 -14.54
CA ILE A 34 26.54 6.86 -13.72
C ILE A 34 26.64 5.39 -14.12
N PHE A 35 27.02 4.58 -13.14
CA PHE A 35 27.09 3.13 -13.23
C PHE A 35 25.93 2.54 -12.42
N VAL A 36 24.98 1.93 -13.10
CA VAL A 36 23.87 1.24 -12.45
C VAL A 36 24.23 -0.23 -12.26
N VAL A 37 24.09 -0.71 -11.02
CA VAL A 37 24.26 -2.12 -10.65
C VAL A 37 22.88 -2.70 -10.36
N SER A 38 22.45 -3.68 -11.15
CA SER A 38 21.23 -4.43 -10.90
C SER A 38 21.55 -5.76 -10.23
N ASN A 39 21.03 -5.96 -9.03
CA ASN A 39 21.08 -7.25 -8.33
C ASN A 39 19.99 -8.24 -8.81
N SER A 40 19.46 -8.04 -10.01
CA SER A 40 18.56 -9.00 -10.66
C SER A 40 18.62 -8.85 -12.17
N PRO A 41 18.28 -9.91 -12.93
CA PRO A 41 17.99 -9.77 -14.35
C PRO A 41 16.85 -8.77 -14.55
N LEU A 42 17.07 -7.78 -15.42
CA LEU A 42 16.14 -6.73 -15.77
C LEU A 42 15.18 -7.19 -16.85
N THR A 43 13.94 -6.68 -16.81
CA THR A 43 13.07 -6.75 -17.97
C THR A 43 13.64 -5.92 -19.11
N THR A 44 13.30 -6.26 -20.36
CA THR A 44 13.72 -5.49 -21.55
C THR A 44 13.37 -4.01 -21.44
N ASP A 45 12.17 -3.71 -20.95
CA ASP A 45 11.72 -2.34 -20.69
C ASP A 45 12.59 -1.63 -19.65
N SER A 46 12.81 -2.26 -18.48
CA SER A 46 13.61 -1.65 -17.40
C SER A 46 15.06 -1.41 -17.83
N ARG A 47 15.65 -2.36 -18.59
CA ARG A 47 16.99 -2.19 -19.16
C ARG A 47 17.06 -1.00 -20.11
N GLN A 48 16.13 -0.90 -21.06
CA GLN A 48 16.10 0.22 -22.01
C GLN A 48 15.94 1.57 -21.31
N ARG A 49 15.04 1.67 -20.33
CA ARG A 49 14.84 2.90 -19.55
C ARG A 49 16.07 3.31 -18.76
N LEU A 50 16.79 2.35 -18.15
CA LEU A 50 18.02 2.63 -17.43
C LEU A 50 19.18 3.03 -18.37
N GLU A 51 19.35 2.35 -19.50
CA GLU A 51 20.38 2.68 -20.51
C GLU A 51 20.19 4.08 -21.12
N ALA A 52 18.97 4.62 -21.08
CA ALA A 52 18.69 5.99 -21.53
C ALA A 52 19.18 7.07 -20.55
N VAL A 53 19.45 6.73 -19.28
CA VAL A 53 19.84 7.70 -18.23
C VAL A 53 21.17 7.37 -17.54
N ALA A 54 21.73 6.18 -17.77
CA ALA A 54 22.99 5.71 -17.20
C ALA A 54 23.99 5.33 -18.30
N ASP A 55 25.28 5.50 -18.01
CA ASP A 55 26.37 5.20 -18.94
C ASP A 55 26.73 3.70 -18.93
N THR A 56 26.38 3.01 -17.84
CA THR A 56 26.61 1.57 -17.70
C THR A 56 25.45 0.96 -16.92
N VAL A 57 24.84 -0.08 -17.45
CA VAL A 57 23.82 -0.89 -16.78
C VAL A 57 24.35 -2.32 -16.69
N TRP A 58 24.76 -2.71 -15.50
CA TRP A 58 25.42 -3.98 -15.22
C TRP A 58 24.56 -4.86 -14.33
N GLU A 59 24.31 -6.09 -14.77
CA GLU A 59 23.51 -7.07 -14.05
C GLU A 59 24.41 -8.07 -13.33
N ARG A 60 24.02 -8.46 -12.12
CA ARG A 60 24.65 -9.50 -11.33
C ARG A 60 23.61 -10.31 -10.55
N GLU A 61 24.03 -11.47 -10.07
CA GLU A 61 23.24 -12.23 -9.11
C GLU A 61 23.12 -11.47 -7.78
N ASN A 62 21.99 -11.63 -7.08
CA ASN A 62 21.78 -11.04 -5.76
C ASN A 62 22.54 -11.78 -4.64
N VAL A 63 23.86 -11.94 -4.79
CA VAL A 63 24.72 -12.58 -3.78
C VAL A 63 25.48 -11.49 -3.04
N GLY A 64 25.44 -11.51 -1.70
CA GLY A 64 26.10 -10.49 -0.87
C GLY A 64 25.39 -9.13 -0.83
N TYR A 65 24.13 -9.07 -1.28
CA TYR A 65 23.23 -7.91 -1.25
C TYR A 65 23.92 -6.63 -1.77
N ASP A 66 23.57 -5.48 -1.21
CA ASP A 66 24.06 -4.17 -1.65
C ASP A 66 25.57 -4.02 -1.46
N VAL A 67 26.10 -4.58 -0.37
CA VAL A 67 27.51 -4.46 0.00
C VAL A 67 28.42 -5.06 -1.06
N TRP A 68 28.16 -6.30 -1.47
CA TRP A 68 28.97 -6.94 -2.51
C TRP A 68 28.70 -6.37 -3.89
N ALA A 69 27.50 -5.84 -4.14
CA ALA A 69 27.24 -5.14 -5.40
C ALA A 69 28.13 -3.91 -5.56
N TYR A 70 28.32 -3.09 -4.51
CA TYR A 70 29.30 -2.00 -4.55
C TYR A 70 30.74 -2.50 -4.72
N ARG A 71 31.14 -3.54 -3.98
CA ARG A 71 32.46 -4.16 -4.10
C ARG A 71 32.74 -4.65 -5.53
N ASP A 72 31.79 -5.38 -6.11
CA ASP A 72 31.95 -5.99 -7.42
C ASP A 72 31.89 -4.91 -8.51
N ALA A 73 31.06 -3.86 -8.35
CA ALA A 73 31.05 -2.70 -9.24
C ALA A 73 32.38 -1.92 -9.20
N LEU A 74 33.01 -1.79 -8.02
CA LEU A 74 34.35 -1.18 -7.91
C LEU A 74 35.40 -1.97 -8.68
N ARG A 75 35.31 -3.30 -8.66
CA ARG A 75 36.21 -4.19 -9.41
C ARG A 75 35.95 -4.10 -10.91
N GLU A 76 34.70 -4.13 -11.33
CA GLU A 76 34.27 -4.03 -12.72
C GLU A 76 34.64 -2.67 -13.33
N PHE A 77 34.43 -1.57 -12.60
CA PHE A 77 34.78 -0.23 -13.06
C PHE A 77 36.29 0.00 -13.16
N GLY A 78 37.06 -0.65 -12.27
CA GLY A 78 38.51 -0.62 -12.24
C GLY A 78 39.09 0.55 -11.44
N SER A 79 40.10 0.25 -10.61
CA SER A 79 40.74 1.25 -9.73
C SER A 79 41.46 2.36 -10.49
N ASP A 80 42.05 2.05 -11.64
CA ASP A 80 42.80 3.02 -12.44
C ASP A 80 41.86 4.07 -13.02
N ARG A 81 40.71 3.63 -13.55
CA ARG A 81 39.65 4.52 -14.04
C ARG A 81 39.03 5.34 -12.91
N LEU A 82 38.82 4.75 -11.73
CA LEU A 82 38.25 5.46 -10.59
C LEU A 82 39.14 6.63 -10.10
N ARG A 83 40.47 6.50 -10.23
CA ARG A 83 41.44 7.55 -9.84
C ARG A 83 41.28 8.86 -10.62
N ASP A 84 40.66 8.83 -11.80
CA ASP A 84 40.44 10.02 -12.62
C ASP A 84 39.31 10.93 -12.09
N TYR A 85 38.48 10.41 -11.17
CA TYR A 85 37.36 11.14 -10.56
C TYR A 85 37.79 11.80 -9.25
N ASP A 86 37.12 12.87 -8.85
CA ASP A 86 37.34 13.56 -7.57
C ASP A 86 36.46 12.96 -6.46
N GLU A 87 35.29 12.43 -6.83
CA GLU A 87 34.34 11.80 -5.91
C GLU A 87 33.66 10.56 -6.53
N LEU A 88 33.47 9.55 -5.68
CA LEU A 88 32.57 8.43 -5.88
C LEU A 88 31.34 8.59 -4.98
N VAL A 89 30.12 8.52 -5.53
CA VAL A 89 28.89 8.40 -4.76
C VAL A 89 28.37 6.98 -4.84
N LEU A 90 28.20 6.33 -3.69
CA LEU A 90 27.48 5.07 -3.54
C LEU A 90 26.05 5.38 -3.13
N ALA A 91 25.06 5.04 -3.96
CA ALA A 91 23.65 5.27 -3.67
C ALA A 91 22.80 4.06 -4.08
N ASN A 92 21.61 3.91 -3.48
CA ASN A 92 20.69 2.83 -3.82
C ASN A 92 19.24 3.28 -3.98
N TYR A 93 18.43 2.39 -4.53
CA TYR A 93 17.00 2.56 -4.81
C TYR A 93 16.08 2.68 -3.58
N THR A 94 16.60 2.81 -2.35
CA THR A 94 15.78 2.72 -1.13
C THR A 94 15.18 4.06 -0.66
N PHE A 95 15.18 5.07 -1.53
CA PHE A 95 14.59 6.40 -1.31
C PHE A 95 13.90 6.93 -2.56
N TYR A 96 12.97 7.86 -2.38
CA TYR A 96 12.43 8.72 -3.44
C TYR A 96 13.17 10.06 -3.44
N GLY A 97 13.51 10.54 -4.63
CA GLY A 97 14.18 11.82 -4.82
C GLY A 97 14.65 12.06 -6.25
N PRO A 98 15.15 13.27 -6.55
CA PRO A 98 15.17 14.38 -5.62
C PRO A 98 13.77 14.99 -5.42
N ILE A 99 13.50 15.45 -4.21
CA ILE A 99 12.39 16.35 -3.93
C ILE A 99 12.90 17.75 -4.26
N GLY A 100 12.51 18.27 -5.43
CA GLY A 100 13.11 19.47 -5.99
C GLY A 100 14.40 19.17 -6.75
N SER A 101 15.56 19.40 -6.14
CA SER A 101 16.86 19.22 -6.80
C SER A 101 17.95 18.75 -5.84
N PHE A 102 18.93 18.00 -6.35
CA PHE A 102 20.14 17.65 -5.60
C PHE A 102 21.18 18.79 -5.54
N ALA A 103 21.03 19.85 -6.34
CA ALA A 103 22.06 20.88 -6.47
C ALA A 103 22.45 21.54 -5.12
N PRO A 104 21.53 22.01 -4.27
CA PRO A 104 21.91 22.64 -3.00
C PRO A 104 22.69 21.71 -2.06
N LEU A 105 22.27 20.44 -1.99
CA LEU A 105 22.94 19.42 -1.18
C LEU A 105 24.38 19.19 -1.68
N LEU A 106 24.54 19.04 -3.01
CA LEU A 106 25.83 18.75 -3.62
C LEU A 106 26.78 19.95 -3.58
N GLU A 107 26.28 21.17 -3.77
CA GLU A 107 27.06 22.40 -3.62
C GLU A 107 27.58 22.56 -2.19
N GLU A 108 26.75 22.28 -1.18
CA GLU A 108 27.20 22.31 0.20
C GLU A 108 28.26 21.22 0.47
N ALA A 109 28.03 20.00 -0.03
CA ALA A 109 28.98 18.90 0.13
C ALA A 109 30.34 19.23 -0.49
N ASP A 110 30.35 19.78 -1.72
CA ASP A 110 31.55 20.19 -2.46
C ASP A 110 32.38 21.26 -1.72
N ALA A 111 31.74 22.08 -0.89
CA ALA A 111 32.42 23.08 -0.06
C ALA A 111 33.09 22.50 1.21
N LYS A 112 32.82 21.24 1.58
CA LYS A 112 33.41 20.61 2.77
C LYS A 112 34.76 19.96 2.45
N THR A 113 35.75 20.20 3.31
CA THR A 113 37.02 19.48 3.30
C THR A 113 36.92 18.26 4.21
N VAL A 114 36.44 17.15 3.66
CA VAL A 114 36.30 15.85 4.35
C VAL A 114 36.67 14.70 3.42
N ASP A 115 36.91 13.51 3.97
CA ASP A 115 37.24 12.31 3.19
C ASP A 115 35.99 11.58 2.67
N PHE A 116 34.87 11.66 3.40
CA PHE A 116 33.58 11.13 2.99
C PHE A 116 32.41 11.86 3.64
N TRP A 117 31.22 11.69 3.11
CA TRP A 117 30.00 12.31 3.63
C TRP A 117 28.74 11.53 3.29
N GLY A 118 27.61 11.90 3.89
CA GLY A 118 26.30 11.43 3.48
C GLY A 118 25.17 12.38 3.86
N ILE A 119 23.94 12.04 3.47
CA ILE A 119 22.79 12.92 3.67
C ILE A 119 22.36 12.90 5.15
N THR A 120 22.23 11.71 5.73
CA THR A 120 21.79 11.50 7.12
C THR A 120 22.67 10.47 7.80
N ASP A 121 22.69 10.49 9.13
CA ASP A 121 23.29 9.43 9.95
C ASP A 121 22.28 8.83 10.92
N HIS A 122 22.69 7.71 11.52
CA HIS A 122 22.06 7.11 12.67
C HIS A 122 22.93 7.36 13.90
N ALA A 123 22.33 7.79 15.02
CA ALA A 123 23.04 7.99 16.27
C ALA A 123 23.54 6.66 16.85
N ALA A 124 24.53 6.71 17.75
CA ALA A 124 24.98 5.49 18.43
C ALA A 124 23.87 4.92 19.33
N VAL A 125 23.75 3.59 19.38
CA VAL A 125 22.75 2.88 20.19
C VAL A 125 23.42 1.88 21.13
N VAL A 126 22.96 1.86 22.39
CA VAL A 126 23.43 0.95 23.43
C VAL A 126 22.24 0.38 24.23
N PRO A 127 22.11 -0.95 24.35
CA PRO A 127 22.90 -1.96 23.65
C PRO A 127 22.65 -1.92 22.14
N ASN A 128 23.58 -2.47 21.35
CA ASN A 128 23.34 -2.69 19.93
C ASN A 128 22.03 -3.49 19.75
N PRO A 129 21.08 -3.01 18.93
CA PRO A 129 19.74 -3.61 18.82
C PRO A 129 19.71 -4.97 18.12
N ILE A 130 20.77 -5.34 17.39
CA ILE A 130 20.88 -6.62 16.68
C ILE A 130 21.56 -7.66 17.56
N THR A 131 22.71 -7.32 18.13
CA THR A 131 23.49 -8.26 18.99
C THR A 131 23.03 -8.26 20.45
N MET A 132 22.12 -7.34 20.82
CA MET A 132 21.62 -7.11 22.17
C MET A 132 22.70 -6.80 23.22
N THR A 133 23.93 -6.55 22.77
CA THR A 133 25.15 -6.36 23.57
C THR A 133 26.11 -5.42 22.84
N GLY A 134 26.95 -4.68 23.57
CA GLY A 134 27.91 -3.75 22.97
C GLY A 134 27.25 -2.49 22.39
N VAL A 135 27.95 -1.83 21.45
CA VAL A 135 27.56 -0.54 20.87
C VAL A 135 27.31 -0.71 19.37
N MET A 136 26.18 -0.19 18.88
CA MET A 136 26.04 0.16 17.47
C MET A 136 26.56 1.58 17.32
N HIS A 137 27.72 1.76 16.69
CA HIS A 137 28.34 3.08 16.56
C HIS A 137 27.50 4.00 15.66
N ARG A 138 27.67 5.32 15.84
CA ARG A 138 27.13 6.31 14.92
C ARG A 138 27.63 6.01 13.50
N HIS A 139 26.74 6.06 12.53
CA HIS A 139 27.11 5.76 11.15
C HIS A 139 26.26 6.54 10.14
N ILE A 140 26.90 6.93 9.05
CA ILE A 140 26.24 7.50 7.87
C ILE A 140 25.39 6.41 7.22
N GLN A 141 24.19 6.78 6.81
CA GLN A 141 23.23 5.85 6.21
C GLN A 141 23.69 5.38 4.81
N SER A 142 23.58 4.08 4.56
CA SER A 142 24.11 3.39 3.36
C SER A 142 23.39 3.74 2.05
N HIS A 143 22.24 4.41 2.12
CA HIS A 143 21.47 4.82 0.94
C HIS A 143 22.16 5.93 0.13
N TRP A 144 23.10 6.65 0.75
CA TRP A 144 23.91 7.66 0.10
C TRP A 144 25.22 7.90 0.85
N ILE A 145 26.35 7.58 0.23
CA ILE A 145 27.70 7.87 0.73
C ILE A 145 28.53 8.49 -0.40
N GLY A 146 28.97 9.73 -0.22
CA GLY A 146 29.97 10.37 -1.07
C GLY A 146 31.37 10.15 -0.50
N VAL A 147 32.31 9.71 -1.33
CA VAL A 147 33.69 9.35 -0.96
C VAL A 147 34.65 10.14 -1.82
N ARG A 148 35.54 10.93 -1.20
CA ARG A 148 36.54 11.72 -1.91
C ARG A 148 37.71 10.85 -2.36
N ARG A 149 38.45 11.34 -3.37
CA ARG A 149 39.65 10.69 -3.90
C ARG A 149 40.67 10.32 -2.82
N SER A 150 40.86 11.17 -1.80
CA SER A 150 41.76 10.89 -0.68
C SER A 150 41.44 9.55 -0.01
N MET A 151 40.15 9.22 0.14
CA MET A 151 39.70 7.98 0.75
C MET A 151 39.72 6.81 -0.22
N PHE A 152 39.08 6.91 -1.39
CA PHE A 152 38.95 5.73 -2.28
C PHE A 152 40.27 5.30 -2.96
N THR A 153 41.34 6.09 -2.81
CA THR A 153 42.71 5.72 -3.22
C THR A 153 43.60 5.25 -2.06
N SER A 154 43.08 5.26 -0.83
CA SER A 154 43.84 4.87 0.37
C SER A 154 43.95 3.35 0.54
N GLU A 155 44.92 2.92 1.34
CA GLU A 155 45.05 1.52 1.76
C GLU A 155 43.85 1.06 2.59
N ALA A 156 43.35 1.90 3.51
CA ALA A 156 42.19 1.57 4.33
C ALA A 156 40.94 1.27 3.48
N TRP A 157 40.71 2.02 2.40
CA TRP A 157 39.62 1.73 1.46
C TRP A 157 39.78 0.39 0.77
N ARG A 158 41.00 0.11 0.30
CA ARG A 158 41.32 -1.17 -0.34
C ARG A 158 41.10 -2.33 0.62
N SER A 159 41.67 -2.27 1.83
CA SER A 159 41.51 -3.31 2.85
C SER A 159 40.04 -3.51 3.23
N TYR A 160 39.26 -2.42 3.35
CA TYR A 160 37.83 -2.53 3.68
C TYR A 160 37.06 -3.43 2.71
N TRP A 161 37.30 -3.28 1.40
CA TRP A 161 36.60 -4.02 0.36
C TRP A 161 37.23 -5.38 0.04
N ASP A 162 38.56 -5.50 0.11
CA ASP A 162 39.28 -6.76 -0.09
C ASP A 162 38.99 -7.76 1.04
N ASP A 163 38.89 -7.26 2.28
CA ASP A 163 38.60 -8.08 3.48
C ASP A 163 37.11 -8.17 3.82
N MET A 164 36.22 -7.64 2.96
CA MET A 164 34.78 -7.63 3.22
C MET A 164 34.24 -9.08 3.31
N PRO A 165 33.73 -9.50 4.48
CA PRO A 165 33.19 -10.85 4.65
C PRO A 165 31.96 -11.09 3.77
N ARG A 166 31.55 -12.36 3.72
CA ARG A 166 30.31 -12.75 3.07
C ARG A 166 29.12 -12.15 3.82
N ILE A 167 28.18 -11.60 3.04
CA ILE A 167 26.92 -11.03 3.54
C ILE A 167 25.81 -12.01 3.18
N ASP A 168 25.26 -12.72 4.16
CA ASP A 168 24.24 -13.74 3.94
C ASP A 168 22.84 -13.28 4.38
N SER A 169 22.76 -12.16 5.09
CA SER A 169 21.51 -11.61 5.60
C SER A 169 21.46 -10.07 5.59
N TYR A 170 20.25 -9.53 5.80
CA TYR A 170 20.07 -8.09 6.04
C TYR A 170 20.84 -7.63 7.29
N ASP A 171 20.81 -8.42 8.37
CA ASP A 171 21.52 -8.09 9.61
C ASP A 171 23.03 -8.05 9.38
N ASP A 172 23.57 -8.94 8.54
CA ASP A 172 24.98 -8.88 8.11
C ASP A 172 25.28 -7.59 7.35
N SER A 173 24.38 -7.18 6.43
CA SER A 173 24.54 -5.92 5.69
C SER A 173 24.58 -4.73 6.64
N VAL A 174 23.75 -4.73 7.69
CA VAL A 174 23.76 -3.68 8.70
C VAL A 174 25.03 -3.73 9.54
N MET A 175 25.38 -4.90 10.10
CA MET A 175 26.47 -5.02 11.07
C MET A 175 27.87 -4.97 10.45
N LEU A 176 28.05 -5.54 9.26
CA LEU A 176 29.35 -5.67 8.61
C LEU A 176 29.65 -4.53 7.63
N HIS A 177 28.62 -3.79 7.21
CA HIS A 177 28.76 -2.62 6.35
C HIS A 177 28.17 -1.35 6.96
N GLU A 178 26.85 -1.18 7.03
CA GLU A 178 26.22 0.11 7.37
C GLU A 178 26.68 0.69 8.72
N ALA A 179 26.55 -0.08 9.80
CA ALA A 179 26.95 0.33 11.15
C ALA A 179 28.47 0.34 11.38
N ARG A 180 29.24 -0.32 10.49
CA ARG A 180 30.70 -0.43 10.58
C ARG A 180 31.43 0.65 9.79
N PHE A 181 30.90 1.04 8.63
CA PHE A 181 31.60 1.81 7.59
C PHE A 181 32.22 3.09 8.17
N THR A 182 31.39 3.94 8.76
CA THR A 182 31.84 5.22 9.30
C THR A 182 32.86 5.05 10.41
N HIS A 183 32.58 4.18 11.39
CA HIS A 183 33.48 3.96 12.52
C HIS A 183 34.84 3.40 12.07
N TYR A 184 34.86 2.51 11.07
CA TYR A 184 36.09 1.95 10.51
C TYR A 184 36.98 3.05 9.92
N PHE A 185 36.43 3.92 9.07
CA PHE A 185 37.21 4.96 8.41
C PHE A 185 37.60 6.12 9.34
N GLU A 186 36.73 6.53 10.26
CA GLU A 186 37.08 7.52 11.29
C GLU A 186 38.20 6.98 12.22
N SER A 187 38.18 5.69 12.55
CA SER A 187 39.26 5.05 13.33
C SER A 187 40.57 4.95 12.56
N ALA A 188 40.52 4.97 11.23
CA ALA A 188 41.69 5.05 10.36
C ALA A 188 42.20 6.50 10.16
N GLY A 189 41.60 7.48 10.86
CA GLY A 189 42.01 8.89 10.82
C GLY A 189 41.33 9.73 9.73
N MET A 190 40.31 9.19 9.05
CA MET A 190 39.56 9.93 8.03
C MET A 190 38.46 10.79 8.65
N THR A 191 38.09 11.85 7.95
CA THR A 191 37.09 12.83 8.40
C THR A 191 35.76 12.67 7.65
N SER A 192 34.64 12.85 8.35
CA SER A 192 33.31 12.71 7.77
C SER A 192 32.42 13.95 7.96
N TRP A 193 31.46 14.16 7.07
CA TRP A 193 30.42 15.17 7.19
C TRP A 193 29.02 14.59 6.92
N VAL A 194 27.99 15.17 7.54
CA VAL A 194 26.59 14.79 7.34
C VAL A 194 25.75 16.05 7.15
N ALA A 195 24.94 16.08 6.11
CA ALA A 195 24.11 17.25 5.78
C ALA A 195 23.00 17.49 6.81
N TYR A 196 22.31 16.42 7.20
CA TYR A 196 21.21 16.43 8.17
C TYR A 196 21.52 15.45 9.32
N PRO A 197 22.45 15.81 10.23
CA PRO A 197 22.91 14.92 11.29
C PRO A 197 21.84 14.72 12.39
N SER A 198 21.68 13.50 12.88
CA SER A 198 20.87 13.11 14.04
C SER A 198 21.03 14.06 15.24
N ALA A 199 22.25 14.48 15.54
CA ALA A 199 22.55 15.41 16.63
C ALA A 199 21.87 16.78 16.49
N ARG A 200 21.62 17.28 15.27
CA ARG A 200 20.90 18.54 15.04
C ARG A 200 19.42 18.42 15.42
N TYR A 201 18.85 17.24 15.23
CA TYR A 201 17.41 16.99 15.42
C TYR A 201 17.08 16.38 16.78
N GLY A 202 18.07 15.88 17.51
CA GLY A 202 17.85 15.19 18.78
C GLY A 202 17.15 13.83 18.64
N ASP A 203 17.16 13.25 17.43
CA ASP A 203 16.54 11.96 17.11
C ASP A 203 17.59 10.98 16.59
N GLN A 204 17.42 9.69 16.90
CA GLN A 204 18.42 8.67 16.56
C GLN A 204 18.45 8.29 15.07
N HIS A 205 17.35 8.47 14.35
CA HIS A 205 17.17 8.03 12.97
C HIS A 205 16.30 9.02 12.17
N PRO A 206 16.79 10.26 11.96
CA PRO A 206 15.98 11.37 11.47
C PRO A 206 15.41 11.13 10.07
N ILE A 207 16.13 10.40 9.19
CA ILE A 207 15.66 10.10 7.82
C ILE A 207 14.33 9.34 7.79
N PHE A 208 14.02 8.64 8.89
CA PHE A 208 12.80 7.85 9.00
C PHE A 208 11.80 8.52 9.95
N ASN A 209 12.24 8.93 11.14
CA ASN A 209 11.35 9.44 12.19
C ASN A 209 10.88 10.88 11.93
N LEU A 210 11.67 11.67 11.21
CA LEU A 210 11.46 13.11 11.04
C LEU A 210 11.41 13.50 9.56
N ALA A 211 10.86 12.62 8.71
CA ALA A 211 10.84 12.80 7.26
C ALA A 211 10.22 14.15 6.83
N ASP A 212 9.11 14.57 7.45
CA ASP A 212 8.44 15.86 7.19
C ASP A 212 9.29 17.07 7.61
N VAL A 213 10.02 16.95 8.72
CA VAL A 213 10.96 17.99 9.19
C VAL A 213 12.16 18.10 8.24
N LEU A 214 12.71 16.96 7.81
CA LEU A 214 13.86 16.95 6.90
C LEU A 214 13.51 17.55 5.54
N ILE A 215 12.35 17.19 4.98
CA ILE A 215 11.87 17.74 3.70
C ILE A 215 11.65 19.26 3.81
N ALA A 216 11.10 19.74 4.93
CA ALA A 216 10.96 21.17 5.20
C ALA A 216 12.32 21.88 5.28
N ASP A 217 13.33 21.24 5.87
CA ASP A 217 14.71 21.73 5.96
C ASP A 217 15.50 21.63 4.64
N GLY A 218 14.90 21.11 3.57
CA GLY A 218 15.51 21.03 2.24
C GLY A 218 16.17 19.70 1.90
N CYS A 219 15.96 18.64 2.72
CA CYS A 219 16.43 17.31 2.39
C CYS A 219 15.77 16.83 1.09
N PRO A 220 16.56 16.47 0.05
CA PRO A 220 16.00 16.15 -1.26
C PRO A 220 15.50 14.70 -1.34
N ILE A 221 15.47 13.94 -0.24
CA ILE A 221 15.08 12.54 -0.28
C ILE A 221 14.11 12.19 0.84
N VAL A 222 13.29 11.18 0.59
CA VAL A 222 12.48 10.51 1.60
C VAL A 222 12.63 9.01 1.51
N LYS A 223 12.72 8.33 2.65
CA LYS A 223 12.93 6.88 2.66
C LYS A 223 11.73 6.15 2.08
N ARG A 224 11.95 5.28 1.11
CA ARG A 224 10.90 4.47 0.46
C ARG A 224 10.15 3.60 1.47
N ARG A 225 10.90 3.00 2.42
CA ARG A 225 10.40 2.12 3.50
C ARG A 225 9.32 2.77 4.35
N PHE A 226 9.29 4.10 4.43
CA PHE A 226 8.29 4.85 5.18
C PHE A 226 6.85 4.40 4.87
N PHE A 227 6.53 4.19 3.59
CA PHE A 227 5.18 3.87 3.13
C PHE A 227 4.77 2.39 3.30
N PHE A 228 5.71 1.51 3.68
CA PHE A 228 5.43 0.08 3.90
C PHE A 228 6.08 -0.48 5.16
N HIS A 229 6.46 0.40 6.09
CA HIS A 229 6.88 0.00 7.41
C HIS A 229 5.68 -0.37 8.29
N ASP A 230 5.95 -0.97 9.44
CA ASP A 230 4.92 -1.36 10.41
C ASP A 230 4.16 -0.12 10.91
N PRO A 231 2.84 0.00 10.67
CA PRO A 231 2.06 1.14 11.11
C PRO A 231 2.08 1.36 12.62
N ILE A 232 2.27 0.28 13.41
CA ILE A 232 2.39 0.39 14.87
C ILE A 232 3.68 1.11 15.26
N TYR A 233 4.76 0.98 14.47
CA TYR A 233 5.97 1.77 14.69
C TYR A 233 5.71 3.26 14.49
N LEU A 234 5.02 3.61 13.39
CA LEU A 234 4.68 4.99 13.08
C LEU A 234 3.75 5.58 14.16
N ASP A 235 2.76 4.81 14.62
CA ASP A 235 1.86 5.19 15.71
C ASP A 235 2.62 5.48 17.01
N GLU A 236 3.48 4.56 17.45
CA GLU A 236 4.24 4.68 18.69
C GLU A 236 5.13 5.92 18.73
N LEU A 237 5.66 6.34 17.57
CA LEU A 237 6.50 7.52 17.40
C LEU A 237 5.76 8.76 16.86
N ALA A 238 4.45 8.69 16.69
CA ALA A 238 3.62 9.75 16.11
C ALA A 238 4.14 10.27 14.74
N ILE A 239 4.66 9.36 13.91
CA ILE A 239 5.14 9.66 12.56
C ILE A 239 3.93 9.73 11.61
N ILE A 240 3.62 10.92 11.10
CA ILE A 240 2.42 11.17 10.30
C ILE A 240 2.74 11.23 8.80
N GLY A 241 2.49 10.13 8.08
CA GLY A 241 2.80 10.06 6.65
C GLY A 241 1.98 10.96 5.74
N LYS A 242 0.81 11.44 6.19
CA LYS A 242 0.05 12.45 5.45
C LYS A 242 0.85 13.73 5.22
N ARG A 243 1.58 14.20 6.24
CA ARG A 243 2.38 15.43 6.15
C ARG A 243 3.49 15.31 5.10
N VAL A 244 4.10 14.13 5.03
CA VAL A 244 5.13 13.82 4.03
C VAL A 244 4.52 13.87 2.62
N LEU A 245 3.37 13.24 2.39
CA LEU A 245 2.70 13.27 1.08
C LEU A 245 2.29 14.68 0.65
N GLU A 246 1.71 15.46 1.57
CA GLU A 246 1.33 16.85 1.32
C GLU A 246 2.56 17.70 0.91
N GLN A 247 3.70 17.51 1.57
CA GLN A 247 4.93 18.21 1.21
C GLN A 247 5.53 17.73 -0.12
N LEU A 248 5.44 16.43 -0.44
CA LEU A 248 5.86 15.92 -1.75
C LEU A 248 5.02 16.54 -2.88
N GLU A 249 3.70 16.65 -2.68
CA GLU A 249 2.79 17.30 -3.61
C GLU A 249 3.10 18.80 -3.76
N GLU A 250 3.24 19.51 -2.64
CA GLU A 250 3.59 20.94 -2.61
C GLU A 250 4.90 21.22 -3.35
N LYS A 251 5.92 20.37 -3.14
CA LYS A 251 7.22 20.44 -3.80
C LYS A 251 7.22 19.84 -5.21
N LYS A 252 6.06 19.45 -5.73
CA LYS A 252 5.84 18.93 -7.09
C LYS A 252 6.69 17.71 -7.41
N TYR A 253 6.96 16.87 -6.41
CA TYR A 253 7.53 15.56 -6.66
C TYR A 253 6.53 14.73 -7.49
N PRO A 254 6.97 13.96 -8.50
CA PRO A 254 6.09 13.14 -9.33
C PRO A 254 5.49 11.98 -8.54
N LEU A 255 4.35 12.23 -7.88
CA LEU A 255 3.66 11.26 -7.03
C LEU A 255 3.15 10.05 -7.80
N ASP A 256 2.89 10.17 -9.10
CA ASP A 256 2.55 9.05 -9.97
C ASP A 256 3.62 7.95 -9.96
N LEU A 257 4.90 8.34 -9.99
CA LEU A 257 6.02 7.40 -9.91
C LEU A 257 6.09 6.72 -8.53
N LEU A 258 5.73 7.43 -7.46
CA LEU A 258 5.63 6.86 -6.12
C LEU A 258 4.51 5.82 -6.06
N TRP A 259 3.32 6.15 -6.57
CA TRP A 259 2.16 5.25 -6.51
C TRP A 259 2.36 3.97 -7.32
N GLN A 260 2.93 4.09 -8.53
CA GLN A 260 3.24 2.96 -9.40
C GLN A 260 4.25 2.00 -8.77
N ASP A 261 5.26 2.52 -8.05
CA ASP A 261 6.24 1.70 -7.36
C ASP A 261 5.67 1.08 -6.07
N ILE A 262 5.14 1.91 -5.19
CA ILE A 262 4.78 1.50 -3.84
C ILE A 262 3.55 0.59 -3.82
N GLY A 263 2.62 0.76 -4.76
CA GLY A 263 1.45 -0.10 -4.87
C GLY A 263 1.82 -1.58 -5.05
N THR A 264 2.89 -1.86 -5.79
CA THR A 264 3.30 -3.25 -6.10
C THR A 264 4.17 -3.89 -5.01
N THR A 265 4.71 -3.09 -4.08
CA THR A 265 5.68 -3.56 -3.07
C THR A 265 5.22 -3.39 -1.63
N ALA A 266 4.25 -2.51 -1.39
CA ALA A 266 3.59 -2.34 -0.11
C ALA A 266 2.33 -3.18 -0.04
N LYS A 267 2.05 -3.74 1.13
CA LYS A 267 0.74 -4.32 1.38
C LYS A 267 -0.32 -3.21 1.40
N PRO A 268 -1.44 -3.35 0.69
CA PRO A 268 -2.41 -2.27 0.51
C PRO A 268 -2.91 -1.64 1.80
N ARG A 269 -3.23 -2.44 2.84
CA ARG A 269 -3.69 -1.86 4.11
C ARG A 269 -2.58 -1.11 4.84
N ILE A 270 -1.35 -1.60 4.78
CA ILE A 270 -0.18 -0.92 5.37
C ILE A 270 0.02 0.43 4.69
N LEU A 271 0.04 0.44 3.35
CA LEU A 271 0.14 1.67 2.57
C LEU A 271 -0.99 2.65 2.92
N ASN A 272 -2.25 2.20 2.88
CA ASN A 272 -3.41 3.03 3.21
C ASN A 272 -3.32 3.63 4.62
N THR A 273 -2.76 2.90 5.58
CA THR A 273 -2.59 3.39 6.95
C THR A 273 -1.45 4.40 7.03
N ASN A 274 -0.26 4.06 6.53
CA ASN A 274 0.92 4.92 6.63
C ASN A 274 0.74 6.22 5.83
N ALA A 275 0.12 6.15 4.67
CA ALA A 275 -0.20 7.31 3.81
C ALA A 275 -1.50 8.04 4.21
N ALA A 276 -2.23 7.55 5.22
CA ALA A 276 -3.51 8.10 5.67
C ALA A 276 -4.54 8.29 4.53
N LEU A 277 -4.73 7.27 3.69
CA LEU A 277 -5.59 7.29 2.49
C LEU A 277 -7.08 7.09 2.80
N LEU A 278 -7.54 7.56 3.96
CA LEU A 278 -8.96 7.69 4.28
C LEU A 278 -9.36 9.15 4.12
N GLU A 279 -10.17 9.45 3.11
CA GLU A 279 -10.73 10.77 2.89
C GLU A 279 -12.04 10.94 3.66
N ILE A 280 -12.13 12.01 4.42
CA ILE A 280 -13.35 12.42 5.13
C ILE A 280 -13.79 13.74 4.54
N MET A 281 -14.92 13.73 3.85
CA MET A 281 -15.41 14.89 3.09
C MET A 281 -16.78 15.35 3.61
N PRO A 282 -17.08 16.66 3.60
CA PRO A 282 -18.37 17.20 4.00
C PRO A 282 -19.42 17.03 2.90
N ASP A 283 -20.67 17.34 3.25
CA ASP A 283 -21.84 17.33 2.38
C ASP A 283 -21.94 18.57 1.47
N VAL A 284 -21.11 19.59 1.71
CA VAL A 284 -21.00 20.80 0.89
C VAL A 284 -19.80 20.73 -0.05
N ASP A 285 -19.92 21.32 -1.24
CA ASP A 285 -18.80 21.45 -2.18
C ASP A 285 -17.72 22.36 -1.57
N LEU A 286 -16.48 21.87 -1.52
CA LEU A 286 -15.33 22.59 -0.99
C LEU A 286 -14.72 23.60 -1.99
N GLY A 287 -15.18 23.62 -3.23
CA GLY A 287 -14.55 24.35 -4.33
C GLY A 287 -13.24 23.71 -4.81
N GLY A 288 -12.79 24.05 -6.02
CA GLY A 288 -11.61 23.46 -6.65
C GLY A 288 -11.85 23.15 -8.12
N ALA A 289 -11.16 22.13 -8.65
CA ALA A 289 -11.36 21.66 -10.01
C ALA A 289 -12.79 21.15 -10.22
N ASP A 290 -13.44 21.53 -11.32
CA ASP A 290 -14.82 21.09 -11.59
C ASP A 290 -14.83 19.66 -12.17
N PRO A 291 -15.40 18.66 -11.47
CA PRO A 291 -15.48 17.30 -11.97
C PRO A 291 -16.63 17.08 -12.96
N SER A 292 -17.47 18.09 -13.25
CA SER A 292 -18.64 17.96 -14.14
C SER A 292 -18.29 17.56 -15.59
N GLY A 293 -17.02 17.72 -15.98
CA GLY A 293 -16.52 17.27 -17.29
C GLY A 293 -16.20 15.78 -17.38
N LEU A 294 -16.24 15.03 -16.28
CA LEU A 294 -16.00 13.58 -16.28
C LEU A 294 -17.17 12.85 -16.94
N ARG A 295 -16.87 11.90 -17.84
CA ARG A 295 -17.87 11.00 -18.41
C ARG A 295 -18.16 9.88 -17.42
N VAL A 296 -19.29 9.97 -16.72
CA VAL A 296 -19.66 9.03 -15.66
C VAL A 296 -20.72 8.03 -16.13
N VAL A 297 -20.49 6.75 -15.87
CA VAL A 297 -21.52 5.71 -15.96
C VAL A 297 -21.83 5.13 -14.58
N VAL A 298 -23.11 5.01 -14.27
CA VAL A 298 -23.61 4.27 -13.11
C VAL A 298 -24.00 2.88 -13.60
N ILE A 299 -23.32 1.85 -13.09
CA ILE A 299 -23.70 0.46 -13.32
C ILE A 299 -24.35 -0.09 -12.05
N ALA A 300 -25.66 -0.33 -12.11
CA ALA A 300 -26.46 -0.77 -10.97
C ALA A 300 -27.02 -2.19 -11.18
N HIS A 301 -26.65 -3.13 -10.32
CA HIS A 301 -27.33 -4.43 -10.29
C HIS A 301 -28.59 -4.37 -9.43
N VAL A 302 -29.77 -4.31 -10.06
CA VAL A 302 -31.08 -4.18 -9.41
C VAL A 302 -31.78 -5.53 -9.40
N PHE A 303 -31.51 -6.29 -8.34
CA PHE A 303 -32.21 -7.53 -8.03
C PHE A 303 -33.57 -7.27 -7.36
N TYR A 304 -33.70 -6.19 -6.58
CA TYR A 304 -34.95 -5.73 -5.99
C TYR A 304 -35.44 -4.51 -6.76
N GLU A 305 -36.36 -4.72 -7.71
CA GLU A 305 -36.88 -3.70 -8.63
C GLU A 305 -37.48 -2.48 -7.92
N GLU A 306 -38.05 -2.65 -6.74
CA GLU A 306 -38.61 -1.58 -5.91
C GLU A 306 -37.55 -0.62 -5.36
N MET A 307 -36.26 -0.93 -5.50
CA MET A 307 -35.15 -0.07 -5.09
C MET A 307 -34.62 0.82 -6.22
N ILE A 308 -35.20 0.78 -7.42
CA ILE A 308 -34.72 1.60 -8.54
C ILE A 308 -34.77 3.11 -8.22
N ASP A 309 -35.83 3.56 -7.55
CA ASP A 309 -35.99 4.97 -7.15
C ASP A 309 -34.83 5.42 -6.26
N GLU A 310 -34.49 4.64 -5.22
CA GLU A 310 -33.37 4.95 -4.31
C GLU A 310 -32.03 5.01 -5.07
N ILE A 311 -31.82 4.13 -6.06
CA ILE A 311 -30.59 4.14 -6.88
C ILE A 311 -30.52 5.38 -7.75
N VAL A 312 -31.61 5.77 -8.41
CA VAL A 312 -31.67 6.99 -9.23
C VAL A 312 -31.46 8.22 -8.35
N GLU A 313 -32.17 8.33 -7.23
CA GLU A 313 -32.01 9.44 -6.27
C GLU A 313 -30.55 9.63 -5.82
N LEU A 314 -29.83 8.54 -5.54
CA LEU A 314 -28.40 8.59 -5.22
C LEU A 314 -27.57 9.08 -6.41
N ALA A 315 -27.84 8.56 -7.61
CA ALA A 315 -27.09 8.89 -8.82
C ALA A 315 -27.30 10.35 -9.27
N GLU A 316 -28.46 10.95 -8.99
CA GLU A 316 -28.74 12.37 -9.23
C GLU A 316 -27.85 13.33 -8.41
N THR A 317 -27.06 12.82 -7.45
CA THR A 317 -26.01 13.62 -6.79
C THR A 317 -24.76 13.85 -7.65
N ILE A 318 -24.62 13.13 -8.78
CA ILE A 318 -23.46 13.21 -9.66
C ILE A 318 -23.47 14.54 -10.46
N PRO A 319 -22.44 15.40 -10.34
CA PRO A 319 -22.36 16.61 -11.14
C PRO A 319 -22.11 16.30 -12.62
N GLY A 320 -22.64 17.13 -13.53
CA GLY A 320 -22.41 17.00 -14.97
C GLY A 320 -23.28 15.97 -15.68
N GLY A 321 -24.09 15.20 -14.95
CA GLY A 321 -24.93 14.13 -15.50
C GLY A 321 -24.22 12.77 -15.57
N TYR A 322 -24.99 11.73 -15.88
CA TYR A 322 -24.48 10.36 -15.94
C TYR A 322 -25.34 9.48 -16.87
N ASP A 323 -24.70 8.48 -17.46
CA ASP A 323 -25.40 7.37 -18.12
C ASP A 323 -25.70 6.27 -17.10
N LEU A 324 -26.89 5.65 -17.18
CA LEU A 324 -27.30 4.56 -16.30
C LEU A 324 -27.40 3.24 -17.08
N VAL A 325 -26.72 2.23 -16.55
CA VAL A 325 -26.85 0.84 -16.99
C VAL A 325 -27.35 0.01 -15.82
N VAL A 326 -28.56 -0.53 -15.94
CA VAL A 326 -29.16 -1.41 -14.94
C VAL A 326 -29.05 -2.85 -15.40
N THR A 327 -28.61 -3.75 -14.52
CA THR A 327 -28.71 -5.20 -14.75
C THR A 327 -29.73 -5.82 -13.81
N THR A 328 -30.52 -6.77 -14.31
CA THR A 328 -31.54 -7.48 -13.51
C THR A 328 -31.67 -8.96 -13.91
N ALA A 329 -32.45 -9.71 -13.15
CA ALA A 329 -32.48 -11.18 -13.21
C ALA A 329 -33.35 -11.76 -14.34
N ASN A 330 -34.42 -11.08 -14.77
CA ASN A 330 -35.38 -11.61 -15.74
C ASN A 330 -36.17 -10.50 -16.45
N ALA A 331 -36.96 -10.90 -17.46
CA ALA A 331 -37.73 -9.99 -18.31
C ALA A 331 -38.84 -9.24 -17.57
N ASP A 332 -39.49 -9.87 -16.58
CA ASP A 332 -40.56 -9.21 -15.81
C ASP A 332 -39.98 -8.04 -14.99
N LYS A 333 -38.84 -8.25 -14.33
CA LYS A 333 -38.12 -7.20 -13.60
C LYS A 333 -37.58 -6.14 -14.53
N GLN A 334 -37.01 -6.54 -15.69
CA GLN A 334 -36.54 -5.59 -16.70
C GLN A 334 -37.66 -4.65 -17.11
N LYS A 335 -38.83 -5.19 -17.43
CA LYS A 335 -40.00 -4.41 -17.82
C LYS A 335 -40.44 -3.46 -16.71
N ALA A 336 -40.57 -3.94 -15.47
CA ALA A 336 -40.96 -3.11 -14.34
C ALA A 336 -39.97 -1.95 -14.09
N ILE A 337 -38.66 -2.22 -14.20
CA ILE A 337 -37.61 -1.21 -14.07
C ILE A 337 -37.69 -0.20 -15.21
N GLN A 338 -37.86 -0.65 -16.47
CA GLN A 338 -37.98 0.23 -17.63
C GLN A 338 -39.21 1.13 -17.53
N GLU A 339 -40.37 0.59 -17.16
CA GLU A 339 -41.60 1.37 -16.93
C GLU A 339 -41.35 2.45 -15.87
N ARG A 340 -40.68 2.08 -14.76
CA ARG A 340 -40.36 3.04 -13.71
C ARG A 340 -39.35 4.11 -14.15
N LEU A 341 -38.33 3.75 -14.93
CA LEU A 341 -37.37 4.71 -15.47
C LEU A 341 -38.02 5.70 -16.44
N VAL A 342 -39.00 5.27 -17.24
CA VAL A 342 -39.80 6.16 -18.09
C VAL A 342 -40.56 7.18 -17.25
N GLU A 343 -41.19 6.75 -16.14
CA GLU A 343 -41.88 7.66 -15.21
C GLU A 343 -40.94 8.66 -14.55
N LEU A 344 -39.69 8.26 -14.31
CA LEU A 344 -38.62 9.13 -13.80
C LEU A 344 -38.00 10.03 -14.88
N GLY A 345 -38.49 9.98 -16.12
CA GLY A 345 -37.99 10.81 -17.22
C GLY A 345 -36.69 10.31 -17.85
N ARG A 346 -36.33 9.04 -17.63
CA ARG A 346 -35.11 8.39 -18.12
C ARG A 346 -35.39 7.22 -19.07
N PRO A 347 -36.17 7.41 -20.17
CA PRO A 347 -36.62 6.31 -21.03
C PRO A 347 -35.52 5.64 -21.86
N ASN A 348 -34.33 6.25 -21.94
CA ASN A 348 -33.22 5.79 -22.78
C ASN A 348 -32.11 5.08 -21.98
N ASP A 349 -32.26 4.96 -20.66
CA ASP A 349 -31.30 4.22 -19.84
C ASP A 349 -31.28 2.73 -20.23
N ASP A 350 -30.11 2.11 -20.18
CA ASP A 350 -29.90 0.74 -20.63
C ASP A 350 -30.27 -0.26 -19.52
N VAL A 351 -31.26 -1.13 -19.77
CA VAL A 351 -31.68 -2.15 -18.80
C VAL A 351 -31.45 -3.55 -19.39
N ARG A 352 -30.50 -4.29 -18.82
CA ARG A 352 -30.02 -5.59 -19.31
C ARG A 352 -30.47 -6.74 -18.41
N ILE A 353 -30.79 -7.87 -19.03
CA ILE A 353 -31.00 -9.14 -18.31
C ILE A 353 -29.66 -9.88 -18.21
N VAL A 354 -29.32 -10.37 -17.03
CA VAL A 354 -28.11 -11.19 -16.83
C VAL A 354 -28.29 -12.59 -17.44
N GLY A 355 -27.22 -13.15 -18.01
CA GLY A 355 -27.24 -14.50 -18.58
C GLY A 355 -27.46 -15.61 -17.54
N SER A 356 -27.11 -15.35 -16.28
CA SER A 356 -27.37 -16.23 -15.15
C SER A 356 -27.37 -15.43 -13.84
N ASN A 357 -28.04 -15.92 -12.79
CA ASN A 357 -27.93 -15.33 -11.45
C ASN A 357 -26.68 -15.81 -10.69
N ARG A 358 -25.92 -16.77 -11.26
CA ARG A 358 -24.65 -17.25 -10.70
C ARG A 358 -23.68 -16.07 -10.57
N GLY A 359 -23.06 -15.94 -9.41
CA GLY A 359 -22.13 -14.83 -9.11
C GLY A 359 -22.77 -13.49 -8.76
N ARG A 360 -24.10 -13.35 -8.87
CA ARG A 360 -24.88 -12.18 -8.43
C ARG A 360 -24.37 -10.87 -9.04
N ASP A 361 -24.22 -9.82 -8.24
CA ASP A 361 -23.82 -8.49 -8.71
C ASP A 361 -22.40 -8.46 -9.30
N ILE A 362 -21.51 -9.36 -8.85
CA ILE A 362 -20.12 -9.41 -9.31
C ILE A 362 -20.06 -9.85 -10.77
N SER A 363 -20.71 -10.96 -11.11
CA SER A 363 -20.77 -11.46 -12.48
C SER A 363 -21.64 -10.58 -13.37
N ALA A 364 -22.75 -10.04 -12.85
CA ALA A 364 -23.56 -9.05 -13.57
C ALA A 364 -22.73 -7.84 -14.01
N PHE A 365 -21.85 -7.35 -13.13
CA PHE A 365 -20.96 -6.25 -13.43
C PHE A 365 -19.84 -6.64 -14.41
N LEU A 366 -19.09 -7.71 -14.11
CA LEU A 366 -17.90 -8.08 -14.89
C LEU A 366 -18.22 -8.70 -16.27
N LEU A 367 -19.34 -9.43 -16.39
CA LEU A 367 -19.68 -10.17 -17.61
C LEU A 367 -20.72 -9.43 -18.44
N THR A 368 -21.87 -9.06 -17.86
CA THR A 368 -22.96 -8.41 -18.61
C THR A 368 -22.63 -6.98 -19.03
N CYS A 369 -21.73 -6.30 -18.31
CA CYS A 369 -21.33 -4.93 -18.61
C CYS A 369 -19.90 -4.83 -19.15
N LYS A 370 -19.32 -5.95 -19.61
CA LYS A 370 -17.95 -6.00 -20.11
C LYS A 370 -17.70 -5.02 -21.26
N ASP A 371 -18.62 -4.94 -22.20
CA ASP A 371 -18.61 -3.99 -23.32
C ASP A 371 -18.52 -2.54 -22.85
N ILE A 372 -19.21 -2.19 -21.77
CA ILE A 372 -19.16 -0.85 -21.17
C ILE A 372 -17.79 -0.59 -20.54
N LEU A 373 -17.32 -1.54 -19.72
CA LEU A 373 -16.04 -1.46 -19.00
C LEU A 373 -14.82 -1.41 -19.94
N GLU A 374 -14.92 -2.00 -21.13
CA GLU A 374 -13.85 -2.01 -22.15
C GLU A 374 -13.99 -0.90 -23.21
N SER A 375 -15.11 -0.17 -23.22
CA SER A 375 -15.42 0.77 -24.32
C SER A 375 -14.49 1.98 -24.43
N GLY A 376 -13.84 2.40 -23.34
CA GLY A 376 -13.13 3.68 -23.26
C GLY A 376 -14.05 4.92 -23.32
N SER A 377 -15.37 4.72 -23.25
CA SER A 377 -16.36 5.81 -23.36
C SER A 377 -16.52 6.60 -22.06
N TYR A 378 -16.06 6.05 -20.94
CA TYR A 378 -16.24 6.62 -19.61
C TYR A 378 -14.90 6.81 -18.91
N ASP A 379 -14.80 7.91 -18.17
CA ASP A 379 -13.67 8.19 -17.30
C ASP A 379 -13.87 7.54 -15.93
N ILE A 380 -15.13 7.45 -15.49
CA ILE A 380 -15.51 6.94 -14.17
C ILE A 380 -16.70 5.98 -14.28
N VAL A 381 -16.60 4.87 -13.55
CA VAL A 381 -17.69 3.94 -13.28
C VAL A 381 -18.09 4.00 -11.80
N VAL A 382 -19.38 4.18 -11.54
CA VAL A 382 -20.00 4.07 -10.22
C VAL A 382 -20.73 2.73 -10.15
N LYS A 383 -20.23 1.79 -9.35
CA LYS A 383 -20.86 0.47 -9.19
C LYS A 383 -21.77 0.47 -7.97
N LEU A 384 -23.05 0.20 -8.20
CA LEU A 384 -24.07 0.06 -7.16
C LEU A 384 -24.82 -1.27 -7.29
N HIS A 385 -25.56 -1.65 -6.25
CA HIS A 385 -26.51 -2.74 -6.35
C HIS A 385 -27.67 -2.57 -5.34
N SER A 386 -28.83 -3.15 -5.63
CA SER A 386 -29.93 -3.22 -4.67
C SER A 386 -29.54 -4.10 -3.48
N LYS A 387 -29.81 -3.67 -2.23
CA LYS A 387 -29.32 -4.37 -1.03
C LYS A 387 -30.36 -4.37 0.09
N LYS A 388 -30.88 -5.56 0.44
CA LYS A 388 -31.78 -5.77 1.60
C LYS A 388 -31.19 -6.58 2.75
N SER A 389 -30.10 -7.33 2.52
CA SER A 389 -29.39 -8.17 3.51
C SER A 389 -30.30 -8.93 4.51
N PRO A 390 -31.32 -9.70 4.06
CA PRO A 390 -32.30 -10.36 4.94
C PRO A 390 -31.70 -11.37 5.92
N GLN A 391 -30.50 -11.88 5.63
CA GLN A 391 -29.73 -12.79 6.49
C GLN A 391 -29.15 -12.10 7.74
N ASN A 392 -29.15 -10.77 7.79
CA ASN A 392 -28.64 -9.99 8.91
C ASN A 392 -29.79 -9.48 9.79
N GLY A 393 -29.51 -9.14 11.05
CA GLY A 393 -30.48 -8.39 11.86
C GLY A 393 -30.82 -7.04 11.21
N PHE A 394 -32.09 -6.61 11.33
CA PHE A 394 -32.62 -5.43 10.64
C PHE A 394 -31.71 -4.19 10.73
N ASN A 395 -31.28 -3.84 11.94
CA ASN A 395 -30.40 -2.68 12.16
C ASN A 395 -29.03 -2.83 11.48
N SER A 396 -28.40 -4.00 11.57
CA SER A 396 -27.11 -4.26 10.91
C SER A 396 -27.23 -4.24 9.39
N GLY A 397 -28.32 -4.80 8.85
CA GLY A 397 -28.61 -4.78 7.41
C GLY A 397 -28.84 -3.36 6.89
N ARG A 398 -29.66 -2.57 7.61
CA ARG A 398 -29.92 -1.16 7.29
C ARG A 398 -28.64 -0.34 7.33
N HIS A 399 -27.89 -0.43 8.42
CA HIS A 399 -26.64 0.32 8.57
C HIS A 399 -25.60 -0.04 7.52
N PHE A 400 -25.49 -1.31 7.11
CA PHE A 400 -24.56 -1.68 6.04
C PHE A 400 -24.96 -1.08 4.69
N LYS A 401 -26.26 -1.01 4.38
CA LYS A 401 -26.75 -0.34 3.18
C LYS A 401 -26.41 1.16 3.22
N GLU A 402 -26.76 1.83 4.32
CA GLU A 402 -26.46 3.25 4.55
C GLU A 402 -24.95 3.53 4.44
N HIS A 403 -24.11 2.70 5.04
CA HIS A 403 -22.65 2.79 4.95
C HIS A 403 -22.14 2.72 3.51
N LEU A 404 -22.75 1.89 2.66
CA LEU A 404 -22.33 1.77 1.27
C LEU A 404 -22.76 2.97 0.43
N PHE A 405 -24.04 3.34 0.50
CA PHE A 405 -24.59 4.43 -0.31
C PHE A 405 -24.11 5.81 0.16
N GLN A 406 -24.20 6.09 1.45
CA GLN A 406 -23.88 7.42 1.96
C GLN A 406 -22.41 7.76 1.88
N ASN A 407 -21.49 6.78 1.86
CA ASN A 407 -20.06 7.07 1.68
C ASN A 407 -19.63 7.10 0.21
N LEU A 408 -20.58 7.03 -0.73
CA LEU A 408 -20.30 7.15 -2.17
C LEU A 408 -21.10 8.29 -2.81
N LEU A 409 -22.38 8.42 -2.47
CA LEU A 409 -23.33 9.33 -3.13
C LEU A 409 -24.22 10.04 -2.08
N ASN A 410 -23.63 10.70 -1.09
CA ASN A 410 -24.38 11.27 0.04
C ASN A 410 -25.28 12.46 -0.34
N SER A 411 -24.70 13.40 -1.08
CA SER A 411 -25.27 14.71 -1.41
C SER A 411 -24.53 15.25 -2.64
N PRO A 412 -25.10 16.23 -3.38
CA PRO A 412 -24.41 16.83 -4.51
C PRO A 412 -23.03 17.39 -4.16
N GLY A 413 -22.89 18.05 -3.00
CA GLY A 413 -21.61 18.60 -2.55
C GLY A 413 -20.59 17.52 -2.20
N TYR A 414 -21.01 16.47 -1.48
CA TYR A 414 -20.15 15.32 -1.17
C TYR A 414 -19.67 14.60 -2.44
N THR A 415 -20.61 14.27 -3.34
CA THR A 415 -20.31 13.55 -4.57
C THR A 415 -19.41 14.37 -5.49
N THR A 416 -19.58 15.69 -5.53
CA THR A 416 -18.66 16.61 -6.22
C THR A 416 -17.25 16.54 -5.64
N ASN A 417 -17.09 16.62 -4.31
CA ASN A 417 -15.78 16.48 -3.67
C ASN A 417 -15.13 15.12 -3.96
N LEU A 418 -15.92 14.03 -3.92
CA LEU A 418 -15.43 12.69 -4.20
C LEU A 418 -14.94 12.56 -5.65
N LEU A 419 -15.72 13.00 -6.63
CA LEU A 419 -15.30 12.93 -8.04
C LEU A 419 -14.11 13.86 -8.34
N ARG A 420 -14.01 14.99 -7.63
CA ARG A 420 -12.85 15.89 -7.72
C ARG A 420 -11.54 15.19 -7.34
N LEU A 421 -11.55 14.21 -6.43
CA LEU A 421 -10.35 13.39 -6.14
C LEU A 421 -9.78 12.72 -7.40
N PHE A 422 -10.63 12.29 -8.34
CA PHE A 422 -10.16 11.70 -9.60
C PHE A 422 -9.60 12.74 -10.56
N VAL A 423 -10.07 13.98 -10.51
CA VAL A 423 -9.51 15.10 -11.28
C VAL A 423 -8.15 15.49 -10.75
N ASP A 424 -8.05 15.66 -9.43
CA ASP A 424 -6.83 16.11 -8.74
C ASP A 424 -5.74 15.03 -8.74
N HIS A 425 -6.13 13.75 -8.76
CA HIS A 425 -5.20 12.64 -8.72
C HIS A 425 -5.41 11.67 -9.91
N PRO A 426 -4.67 11.87 -11.02
CA PRO A 426 -4.75 11.01 -12.20
C PRO A 426 -4.49 9.52 -11.91
N THR A 427 -3.65 9.22 -10.92
CA THR A 427 -3.34 7.84 -10.51
C THR A 427 -4.33 7.24 -9.50
N LEU A 428 -5.41 7.94 -9.14
CA LEU A 428 -6.48 7.38 -8.32
C LEU A 428 -7.33 6.45 -9.18
N GLY A 429 -7.27 5.15 -8.90
CA GLY A 429 -8.00 4.13 -9.67
C GLY A 429 -9.33 3.76 -9.06
N MET A 430 -9.46 3.79 -7.73
CA MET A 430 -10.68 3.36 -7.06
C MET A 430 -10.85 4.02 -5.69
N VAL A 431 -12.10 4.34 -5.35
CA VAL A 431 -12.54 4.73 -4.01
C VAL A 431 -13.70 3.89 -3.54
N PHE A 432 -13.73 3.56 -2.26
CA PHE A 432 -14.81 2.80 -1.65
C PHE A 432 -14.95 3.07 -0.14
N PRO A 433 -16.11 2.76 0.46
CA PRO A 433 -16.29 2.92 1.91
C PRO A 433 -15.32 2.02 2.68
N PRO A 434 -14.77 2.47 3.83
CA PRO A 434 -13.86 1.64 4.63
C PRO A 434 -14.57 0.40 5.19
N MET A 435 -13.79 -0.50 5.76
CA MET A 435 -14.28 -1.75 6.33
C MET A 435 -15.41 -1.51 7.35
N ILE A 436 -16.60 -2.05 7.05
CA ILE A 436 -17.75 -1.99 7.95
C ILE A 436 -17.47 -2.76 9.24
N HIS A 437 -17.45 -2.08 10.40
CA HIS A 437 -17.11 -2.69 11.70
C HIS A 437 -18.28 -2.72 12.69
N MET A 438 -19.33 -1.93 12.46
CA MET A 438 -20.50 -1.85 13.33
C MET A 438 -21.50 -2.93 12.95
N GLY A 439 -21.79 -3.85 13.88
CA GLY A 439 -22.69 -4.99 13.61
C GLY A 439 -22.05 -6.15 12.84
N PHE A 440 -20.76 -6.05 12.47
CA PHE A 440 -20.04 -7.08 11.71
C PHE A 440 -18.64 -7.36 12.29
N PRO A 441 -18.20 -8.63 12.37
CA PRO A 441 -16.90 -9.02 12.91
C PRO A 441 -15.79 -9.03 11.84
N THR A 442 -15.65 -7.95 11.08
CA THR A 442 -14.72 -7.84 9.93
C THR A 442 -13.30 -7.43 10.33
N LEU A 443 -13.15 -6.51 11.30
CA LEU A 443 -11.86 -5.99 11.73
C LEU A 443 -10.92 -7.12 12.18
N GLY A 444 -9.77 -7.22 11.52
CA GLY A 444 -8.73 -8.22 11.79
C GLY A 444 -9.04 -9.62 11.24
N ARG A 445 -10.14 -9.82 10.50
CA ARG A 445 -10.57 -11.14 9.98
C ARG A 445 -11.27 -11.10 8.61
N ALA A 446 -11.30 -9.97 7.92
CA ALA A 446 -12.14 -9.79 6.72
C ALA A 446 -11.71 -10.60 5.48
N TRP A 447 -10.58 -11.30 5.54
CA TRP A 447 -10.26 -12.33 4.54
C TRP A 447 -11.17 -13.53 4.64
N PHE A 448 -11.56 -13.95 5.85
CA PHE A 448 -12.25 -15.21 6.12
C PHE A 448 -11.61 -16.38 5.33
N ALA A 449 -12.33 -17.06 4.43
CA ALA A 449 -11.79 -18.15 3.61
C ALA A 449 -11.19 -17.70 2.25
N ASN A 450 -11.08 -16.40 1.98
CA ASN A 450 -10.80 -15.87 0.63
C ASN A 450 -9.31 -15.59 0.34
N LEU A 451 -8.42 -15.54 1.34
CA LEU A 451 -7.02 -15.11 1.13
C LEU A 451 -6.25 -15.99 0.15
N GLU A 452 -6.23 -17.31 0.39
CA GLU A 452 -5.47 -18.23 -0.47
C GLU A 452 -6.06 -18.32 -1.89
N PRO A 453 -7.39 -18.49 -2.08
CA PRO A 453 -7.99 -18.40 -3.41
C PRO A 453 -7.72 -17.06 -4.12
N ALA A 454 -7.66 -15.95 -3.39
CA ALA A 454 -7.35 -14.63 -3.95
C ALA A 454 -5.90 -14.56 -4.45
N LYS A 455 -4.93 -15.08 -3.68
CA LYS A 455 -3.53 -15.18 -4.13
C LYS A 455 -3.39 -16.06 -5.36
N GLU A 456 -4.06 -17.22 -5.37
CA GLU A 456 -4.04 -18.14 -6.51
C GLU A 456 -4.61 -17.48 -7.77
N LEU A 457 -5.74 -16.79 -7.65
CA LEU A 457 -6.35 -16.10 -8.78
C LEU A 457 -5.51 -14.91 -9.25
N ALA A 458 -4.99 -14.08 -8.33
CA ALA A 458 -4.11 -12.97 -8.67
C ALA A 458 -2.85 -13.44 -9.41
N ALA A 459 -2.24 -14.54 -8.97
CA ALA A 459 -1.09 -15.14 -9.65
C ALA A 459 -1.46 -15.64 -11.06
N LYS A 460 -2.62 -16.29 -11.24
CA LYS A 460 -3.12 -16.72 -12.56
C LYS A 460 -3.35 -15.54 -13.52
N LEU A 461 -3.80 -14.41 -12.98
CA LEU A 461 -4.04 -13.18 -13.75
C LEU A 461 -2.78 -12.33 -13.95
N GLY A 462 -1.62 -12.76 -13.43
CA GLY A 462 -0.37 -12.00 -13.53
C GLY A 462 -0.37 -10.70 -12.71
N MET A 463 -1.23 -10.59 -11.71
CA MET A 463 -1.30 -9.39 -10.86
C MET A 463 -0.03 -9.23 -10.01
N ARG A 464 0.56 -8.04 -10.02
CA ARG A 464 1.76 -7.69 -9.25
C ARG A 464 1.36 -6.88 -8.01
N VAL A 465 1.03 -7.57 -6.93
CA VAL A 465 0.54 -6.94 -5.71
C VAL A 465 0.86 -7.79 -4.48
N GLU A 466 1.13 -7.13 -3.36
CA GLU A 466 1.31 -7.77 -2.06
C GLU A 466 -0.01 -7.99 -1.33
N PHE A 467 -0.07 -9.00 -0.45
CA PHE A 467 -1.28 -9.34 0.29
C PHE A 467 -1.12 -9.06 1.79
N ASP A 468 -2.11 -8.38 2.38
CA ASP A 468 -2.24 -8.22 3.82
C ASP A 468 -2.56 -9.58 4.48
N GLU A 469 -1.95 -9.89 5.62
CA GLU A 469 -2.22 -11.18 6.30
C GLU A 469 -3.56 -11.19 7.03
N THR A 470 -3.93 -10.06 7.64
CA THR A 470 -5.05 -10.02 8.59
C THR A 470 -6.37 -9.66 7.92
N SER A 471 -6.34 -8.68 7.01
CA SER A 471 -7.54 -8.11 6.45
C SER A 471 -7.27 -7.42 5.12
N PRO A 472 -8.05 -7.72 4.07
CA PRO A 472 -7.89 -7.14 2.74
C PRO A 472 -8.30 -5.68 2.73
N LEU A 473 -7.65 -4.84 1.94
CA LEU A 473 -8.17 -3.52 1.61
C LEU A 473 -9.08 -3.64 0.37
N ALA A 474 -10.38 -3.82 0.61
CA ALA A 474 -11.34 -4.15 -0.44
C ALA A 474 -12.73 -3.52 -0.19
N PRO A 475 -13.52 -3.26 -1.26
CA PRO A 475 -14.89 -2.78 -1.16
C PRO A 475 -15.83 -3.87 -0.65
N LEU A 476 -15.90 -4.04 0.68
CA LEU A 476 -16.80 -5.02 1.30
C LEU A 476 -18.25 -4.62 1.07
N GLY A 477 -19.01 -5.42 0.31
CA GLY A 477 -20.32 -5.07 -0.21
C GLY A 477 -20.31 -4.60 -1.66
N SER A 478 -19.17 -4.75 -2.36
CA SER A 478 -19.01 -4.62 -3.81
C SER A 478 -19.51 -3.32 -4.46
N MET A 479 -19.65 -2.23 -3.70
CA MET A 479 -19.96 -0.90 -4.22
C MET A 479 -18.73 0.00 -4.12
N PHE A 480 -18.45 0.73 -5.20
CA PHE A 480 -17.25 1.56 -5.32
C PHE A 480 -17.40 2.54 -6.49
N ILE A 481 -16.49 3.50 -6.57
CA ILE A 481 -16.30 4.38 -7.74
C ILE A 481 -14.88 4.14 -8.25
N ALA A 482 -14.71 3.92 -9.55
CA ALA A 482 -13.41 3.57 -10.12
C ALA A 482 -13.21 4.14 -11.52
N ARG A 483 -11.95 4.19 -11.95
CA ARG A 483 -11.58 4.27 -13.35
C ARG A 483 -11.78 2.90 -14.00
N PRO A 484 -12.45 2.77 -15.16
CA PRO A 484 -12.62 1.48 -15.81
C PRO A 484 -11.31 0.73 -16.04
N GLU A 485 -10.22 1.43 -16.40
CA GLU A 485 -8.92 0.79 -16.64
C GLU A 485 -8.32 0.11 -15.40
N SER A 486 -8.69 0.53 -14.19
CA SER A 486 -8.17 -0.08 -12.95
C SER A 486 -8.74 -1.48 -12.71
N LEU A 487 -9.80 -1.86 -13.44
CA LEU A 487 -10.48 -3.16 -13.33
C LEU A 487 -10.02 -4.15 -14.39
N ARG A 488 -9.14 -3.74 -15.31
CA ARG A 488 -8.75 -4.49 -16.51
C ARG A 488 -8.35 -5.94 -16.23
N PRO A 489 -7.49 -6.27 -15.25
CA PRO A 489 -7.16 -7.66 -14.91
C PRO A 489 -8.37 -8.56 -14.66
N LEU A 490 -9.43 -8.05 -14.04
CA LEU A 490 -10.63 -8.82 -13.70
C LEU A 490 -11.62 -8.86 -14.87
N VAL A 491 -11.77 -7.76 -15.61
CA VAL A 491 -12.66 -7.67 -16.79
C VAL A 491 -12.16 -8.54 -17.95
N GLN A 492 -10.84 -8.59 -18.12
CA GLN A 492 -10.17 -9.34 -19.20
C GLN A 492 -9.82 -10.79 -18.83
N ALA A 493 -10.16 -11.22 -17.61
CA ALA A 493 -9.88 -12.57 -17.11
C ALA A 493 -10.59 -13.70 -17.88
N GLY A 494 -11.60 -13.38 -18.69
CA GLY A 494 -12.30 -14.35 -19.53
C GLY A 494 -13.26 -15.27 -18.78
N PHE A 495 -13.73 -14.87 -17.59
CA PHE A 495 -14.73 -15.63 -16.82
C PHE A 495 -16.02 -15.84 -17.60
N THR A 496 -16.64 -17.00 -17.40
CA THR A 496 -18.00 -17.32 -17.86
C THR A 496 -18.93 -17.56 -16.66
N TRP A 497 -20.24 -17.65 -16.90
CA TRP A 497 -21.21 -17.88 -15.83
C TRP A 497 -21.02 -19.22 -15.11
N GLU A 498 -20.46 -20.21 -15.80
CA GLU A 498 -20.16 -21.55 -15.31
C GLU A 498 -19.05 -21.56 -14.26
N ASP A 499 -18.13 -20.60 -14.30
CA ASP A 499 -17.04 -20.47 -13.31
C ASP A 499 -17.54 -20.07 -11.91
N PHE A 500 -18.68 -19.37 -11.85
CA PHE A 500 -19.31 -18.96 -10.59
C PHE A 500 -20.11 -20.12 -10.00
N PRO A 501 -20.19 -20.30 -8.67
CA PRO A 501 -20.93 -21.41 -8.08
C PRO A 501 -22.45 -21.31 -8.32
N ASP A 502 -23.12 -22.46 -8.33
CA ASP A 502 -24.59 -22.55 -8.25
C ASP A 502 -25.13 -21.89 -6.99
N GLU A 503 -26.42 -21.50 -6.99
CA GLU A 503 -27.04 -20.82 -5.84
C GLU A 503 -26.92 -21.62 -4.53
N GLY A 504 -27.01 -22.95 -4.60
CA GLY A 504 -26.85 -23.84 -3.44
C GLY A 504 -25.41 -23.99 -2.94
N GLN A 505 -24.43 -23.51 -3.71
CA GLN A 505 -23.00 -23.59 -3.42
C GLN A 505 -22.37 -22.21 -3.18
N TYR A 506 -23.19 -21.15 -3.13
CA TYR A 506 -22.73 -19.80 -2.82
C TYR A 506 -22.23 -19.73 -1.37
N ALA A 507 -20.91 -19.67 -1.20
CA ALA A 507 -20.26 -19.68 0.10
C ALA A 507 -19.06 -18.73 0.14
N ASP A 508 -18.63 -18.39 1.36
CA ASP A 508 -17.37 -17.69 1.59
C ASP A 508 -16.18 -18.53 1.07
N GLY A 509 -15.21 -17.88 0.42
CA GLY A 509 -14.12 -18.55 -0.32
C GLY A 509 -14.47 -18.90 -1.78
N GLY A 510 -15.73 -18.77 -2.19
CA GLY A 510 -16.14 -18.92 -3.59
C GLY A 510 -15.75 -17.73 -4.47
N LEU A 511 -15.68 -17.95 -5.80
CA LEU A 511 -15.23 -16.96 -6.78
C LEU A 511 -15.84 -15.55 -6.62
N PRO A 512 -17.16 -15.35 -6.36
CA PRO A 512 -17.73 -14.01 -6.20
C PRO A 512 -17.08 -13.22 -5.06
N HIS A 513 -16.87 -13.85 -3.90
CA HIS A 513 -16.27 -13.20 -2.74
C HIS A 513 -14.77 -12.98 -2.95
N VAL A 514 -14.09 -13.91 -3.63
CA VAL A 514 -12.68 -13.74 -4.01
C VAL A 514 -12.51 -12.53 -4.92
N LEU A 515 -13.35 -12.41 -5.96
CA LEU A 515 -13.34 -11.26 -6.86
C LEU A 515 -13.67 -9.96 -6.13
N GLU A 516 -14.66 -9.96 -5.23
CA GLU A 516 -14.96 -8.80 -4.37
C GLU A 516 -13.72 -8.34 -3.59
N ARG A 517 -12.91 -9.28 -3.07
CA ARG A 517 -11.64 -8.95 -2.39
C ARG A 517 -10.58 -8.42 -3.34
N LEU A 518 -10.56 -8.86 -4.59
CA LEU A 518 -9.53 -8.49 -5.57
C LEU A 518 -9.81 -7.18 -6.31
N LEU A 519 -11.00 -6.57 -6.20
CA LEU A 519 -11.33 -5.32 -6.89
C LEU A 519 -10.30 -4.19 -6.64
N GLY A 520 -9.94 -3.94 -5.38
CA GLY A 520 -8.91 -2.95 -5.04
C GLY A 520 -7.50 -3.38 -5.48
N TYR A 521 -7.21 -4.68 -5.42
CA TYR A 521 -5.92 -5.25 -5.79
C TYR A 521 -5.68 -5.20 -7.31
N SER A 522 -6.76 -5.29 -8.11
CA SER A 522 -6.73 -5.07 -9.55
C SER A 522 -6.25 -3.66 -9.88
N ALA A 523 -6.80 -2.64 -9.19
CA ALA A 523 -6.39 -1.26 -9.41
C ALA A 523 -4.90 -1.05 -9.09
N ILE A 524 -4.45 -1.60 -7.96
CA ILE A 524 -3.05 -1.53 -7.53
C ILE A 524 -2.11 -2.21 -8.52
N SER A 525 -2.49 -3.39 -9.04
CA SER A 525 -1.68 -4.11 -10.03
C SER A 525 -1.53 -3.36 -11.36
N GLU A 526 -2.48 -2.48 -11.71
CA GLU A 526 -2.42 -1.63 -12.90
C GLU A 526 -1.68 -0.30 -12.65
N GLY A 527 -1.04 -0.14 -11.47
CA GLY A 527 -0.28 1.05 -11.12
C GLY A 527 -1.11 2.20 -10.55
N PHE A 528 -2.39 1.97 -10.24
CA PHE A 528 -3.24 2.95 -9.58
C PHE A 528 -3.15 2.84 -8.05
N HIS A 529 -3.29 3.96 -7.35
CA HIS A 529 -3.58 3.92 -5.92
C HIS A 529 -5.09 3.90 -5.67
N ILE A 530 -5.45 3.47 -4.46
CA ILE A 530 -6.84 3.40 -4.01
C ILE A 530 -6.99 4.20 -2.71
N ARG A 531 -8.18 4.75 -2.46
CA ARG A 531 -8.52 5.43 -1.21
C ARG A 531 -9.80 4.87 -0.61
N THR A 532 -9.93 5.02 0.70
CA THR A 532 -11.22 4.82 1.38
C THR A 532 -11.89 6.17 1.62
N VAL A 533 -13.22 6.20 1.62
CA VAL A 533 -13.99 7.45 1.72
C VAL A 533 -15.06 7.37 2.80
N LEU A 534 -15.25 8.45 3.54
CA LEU A 534 -16.33 8.63 4.51
C LEU A 534 -16.94 10.02 4.40
N THR A 535 -18.21 10.13 4.77
CA THR A 535 -18.80 11.42 5.14
C THR A 535 -18.30 11.84 6.52
N THR A 536 -18.29 13.15 6.80
CA THR A 536 -18.05 13.69 8.15
C THR A 536 -18.96 13.06 9.20
N HIS A 537 -20.23 12.84 8.87
CA HIS A 537 -21.21 12.21 9.74
C HIS A 537 -20.84 10.75 10.10
N ASN A 538 -20.55 9.93 9.10
CA ASN A 538 -20.19 8.53 9.32
C ASN A 538 -18.84 8.39 10.03
N ALA A 539 -17.88 9.28 9.75
CA ALA A 539 -16.62 9.32 10.47
C ALA A 539 -16.82 9.60 11.97
N ALA A 540 -17.65 10.59 12.33
CA ALA A 540 -17.95 10.91 13.73
C ALA A 540 -18.58 9.72 14.49
N ILE A 541 -19.52 9.01 13.86
CA ILE A 541 -20.15 7.83 14.46
C ILE A 541 -19.15 6.67 14.57
N SER A 542 -18.44 6.37 13.48
CA SER A 542 -17.53 5.22 13.40
C SER A 542 -16.36 5.35 14.37
N HIS A 543 -15.77 6.55 14.47
CA HIS A 543 -14.58 6.79 15.29
C HIS A 543 -14.82 6.50 16.78
N THR A 544 -15.91 7.01 17.35
CA THR A 544 -16.24 6.82 18.78
C THR A 544 -16.40 5.34 19.14
N LEU A 545 -17.01 4.54 18.25
CA LEU A 545 -17.16 3.11 18.46
C LEU A 545 -15.87 2.32 18.20
N LEU A 546 -14.98 2.79 17.32
CA LEU A 546 -13.65 2.21 17.15
C LEU A 546 -12.80 2.44 18.39
N GLU A 547 -12.73 3.68 18.87
CA GLU A 547 -12.02 4.07 20.10
C GLU A 547 -12.47 3.20 21.27
N TYR A 548 -13.78 3.14 21.53
CA TYR A 548 -14.31 2.34 22.64
C TYR A 548 -14.01 0.83 22.49
N LYS A 549 -14.10 0.27 21.28
CA LYS A 549 -13.73 -1.13 21.02
C LYS A 549 -12.26 -1.40 21.32
N VAL A 550 -11.37 -0.51 20.88
CA VAL A 550 -9.92 -0.65 21.13
C VAL A 550 -9.67 -0.55 22.63
N GLN A 551 -10.23 0.47 23.31
CA GLN A 551 -10.13 0.63 24.75
C GLN A 551 -10.55 -0.63 25.51
N GLU A 552 -11.70 -1.23 25.17
CA GLU A 552 -12.19 -2.44 25.82
C GLU A 552 -11.32 -3.68 25.54
N ILE A 553 -10.73 -3.78 24.34
CA ILE A 553 -9.82 -4.89 23.99
C ILE A 553 -8.50 -4.76 24.74
N THR A 554 -7.98 -3.53 24.87
CA THR A 554 -6.70 -3.26 25.52
C THR A 554 -6.83 -3.08 27.03
N ALA A 555 -8.05 -2.96 27.56
CA ALA A 555 -8.33 -2.83 28.99
C ALA A 555 -7.76 -4.03 29.76
N GLY A 556 -6.58 -3.84 30.36
CA GLY A 556 -5.86 -4.85 31.14
C GLY A 556 -4.64 -5.46 30.46
N LEU A 557 -4.26 -5.01 29.26
CA LEU A 557 -2.98 -5.38 28.63
C LEU A 557 -1.90 -4.34 29.02
N PRO A 558 -0.77 -4.76 29.62
CA PRO A 558 0.31 -3.85 29.98
C PRO A 558 1.17 -3.48 28.76
N GLY A 559 1.92 -2.39 28.89
CA GLY A 559 2.92 -1.99 27.88
C GLY A 559 2.37 -1.15 26.74
N LEU A 560 3.25 -0.82 25.79
CA LEU A 560 2.93 -0.12 24.56
C LEU A 560 2.10 -1.01 23.63
N PHE A 561 1.38 -0.42 22.66
CA PHE A 561 0.47 -1.17 21.79
C PHE A 561 1.16 -2.34 21.05
N ARG A 562 2.41 -2.15 20.62
CA ARG A 562 3.26 -3.22 20.05
C ARG A 562 3.41 -4.42 20.99
N GLU A 563 3.69 -4.17 22.26
CA GLU A 563 3.88 -5.20 23.28
C GLU A 563 2.55 -5.91 23.59
N GLN A 564 1.44 -5.15 23.64
CA GLN A 564 0.10 -5.69 23.81
C GLN A 564 -0.27 -6.65 22.68
N VAL A 565 -0.01 -6.27 21.42
CA VAL A 565 -0.24 -7.12 20.24
C VAL A 565 0.58 -8.40 20.32
N GLU A 566 1.87 -8.31 20.66
CA GLU A 566 2.75 -9.47 20.76
C GLU A 566 2.32 -10.41 21.91
N LEU A 567 1.94 -9.86 23.07
CA LEU A 567 1.41 -10.63 24.19
C LEU A 567 0.15 -11.42 23.77
N VAL A 568 -0.78 -10.76 23.08
CA VAL A 568 -2.00 -11.42 22.57
C VAL A 568 -1.67 -12.49 21.55
N ARG A 569 -0.73 -12.23 20.61
CA ARG A 569 -0.30 -13.22 19.61
C ARG A 569 0.32 -14.46 20.27
N ARG A 570 1.25 -14.28 21.22
CA ARG A 570 1.85 -15.39 21.98
C ARG A 570 0.81 -16.19 22.74
N TYR A 571 -0.11 -15.49 23.41
CA TYR A 571 -1.21 -16.15 24.10
C TYR A 571 -2.06 -16.98 23.14
N LEU A 572 -2.49 -16.43 22.01
CA LEU A 572 -3.29 -17.16 21.01
C LEU A 572 -2.52 -18.35 20.41
N ALA A 573 -1.23 -18.18 20.13
CA ALA A 573 -0.36 -19.26 19.64
C ALA A 573 -0.31 -20.43 20.65
N SER A 574 -0.09 -20.14 21.93
CA SER A 574 -0.08 -21.16 23.00
C SER A 574 -1.41 -21.93 23.11
N GLN A 575 -2.54 -21.27 22.82
CA GLN A 575 -3.84 -21.95 22.84
C GLN A 575 -4.00 -22.90 21.64
N ALA A 576 -3.47 -22.52 20.47
CA ALA A 576 -3.56 -23.27 19.22
C ALA A 576 -2.70 -24.56 19.20
N GLU A 577 -1.80 -24.73 20.16
CA GLU A 577 -1.05 -25.99 20.33
C GLU A 577 -1.93 -27.14 20.84
N SER A 578 -3.04 -26.84 21.52
CA SER A 578 -3.95 -27.86 22.03
C SER A 578 -4.97 -28.33 20.96
N PRO A 579 -5.35 -29.61 20.89
CA PRO A 579 -6.39 -30.09 19.97
C PRO A 579 -7.72 -29.35 20.11
N LEU A 580 -8.09 -29.00 21.36
CA LEU A 580 -9.29 -28.24 21.68
C LEU A 580 -9.19 -26.77 21.21
N GLY A 581 -8.00 -26.18 21.29
CA GLY A 581 -7.72 -24.85 20.78
C GLY A 581 -7.75 -24.76 19.26
N ARG A 582 -7.22 -25.77 18.56
CA ARG A 582 -7.34 -25.88 17.09
C ARG A 582 -8.79 -25.99 16.65
N ALA A 583 -9.57 -26.86 17.28
CA ALA A 583 -11.00 -27.00 17.00
C ALA A 583 -11.76 -25.69 17.24
N LYS A 584 -11.48 -25.00 18.36
CA LYS A 584 -12.09 -23.70 18.68
C LYS A 584 -11.69 -22.60 17.68
N GLY A 585 -10.43 -22.57 17.25
CA GLY A 585 -9.93 -21.64 16.24
C GLY A 585 -10.61 -21.83 14.88
N LEU A 586 -10.81 -23.07 14.45
CA LEU A 586 -11.53 -23.42 13.22
C LEU A 586 -13.01 -22.98 13.25
N VAL A 587 -13.70 -23.18 14.38
CA VAL A 587 -15.10 -22.75 14.53
C VAL A 587 -15.21 -21.22 14.54
N LEU A 588 -14.34 -20.53 15.28
CA LEU A 588 -14.32 -19.07 15.39
C LEU A 588 -13.90 -18.35 14.11
N SER A 589 -13.10 -19.00 13.26
CA SER A 589 -12.65 -18.46 11.96
C SER A 589 -13.69 -18.65 10.86
N ARG A 590 -14.46 -19.75 10.88
CA ARG A 590 -15.46 -20.06 9.84
C ARG A 590 -16.87 -19.58 10.17
N THR A 591 -17.25 -19.49 11.45
CA THR A 591 -18.64 -19.20 11.86
C THR A 591 -18.69 -18.46 13.20
N PRO A 592 -18.52 -17.12 13.21
CA PRO A 592 -18.57 -16.32 14.44
C PRO A 592 -19.87 -16.48 15.23
N GLY A 593 -21.01 -16.70 14.54
CA GLY A 593 -22.32 -16.90 15.18
C GLY A 593 -22.43 -18.17 16.04
N ILE A 594 -21.71 -19.25 15.68
CA ILE A 594 -21.72 -20.51 16.43
C ILE A 594 -20.99 -20.38 17.78
N ALA A 595 -20.03 -19.46 17.89
CA ALA A 595 -19.31 -19.21 19.14
C ALA A 595 -20.23 -18.74 20.29
N ASN A 596 -21.30 -18.00 19.96
CA ASN A 596 -22.32 -17.62 20.93
C ASN A 596 -23.22 -18.80 21.33
N ALA A 597 -23.54 -19.71 20.40
CA ALA A 597 -24.30 -20.92 20.71
C ALA A 597 -23.51 -21.94 21.55
N LEU A 598 -22.17 -21.97 21.41
CA LEU A 598 -21.30 -22.88 22.14
C LEU A 598 -20.81 -22.34 23.49
N ARG A 599 -21.03 -21.04 23.81
CA ARG A 599 -20.64 -20.41 25.09
C ARG A 599 -21.03 -21.23 26.33
N PRO A 600 -22.25 -21.81 26.44
CA PRO A 600 -22.65 -22.63 27.58
C PRO A 600 -21.90 -23.97 27.68
N MET A 601 -21.54 -24.59 26.56
CA MET A 601 -20.73 -25.81 26.55
C MET A 601 -19.28 -25.55 26.94
N TYR A 602 -18.72 -24.43 26.48
CA TYR A 602 -17.36 -24.01 26.81
C TYR A 602 -17.21 -23.58 28.28
N SER A 603 -18.23 -22.95 28.88
CA SER A 603 -18.20 -22.60 30.31
C SER A 603 -18.26 -23.85 31.19
N ARG A 604 -19.08 -24.85 30.83
CA ARG A 604 -19.18 -26.15 31.52
C ARG A 604 -17.90 -26.98 31.42
N SER A 605 -17.27 -27.04 30.25
CA SER A 605 -16.00 -27.76 30.05
C SER A 605 -14.82 -27.08 30.76
N ARG A 606 -14.76 -25.73 30.80
CA ARG A 606 -13.77 -25.01 31.63
C ARG A 606 -14.01 -25.17 33.14
N ALA A 607 -15.25 -25.33 33.59
CA ALA A 607 -15.56 -25.63 34.98
C ALA A 607 -15.13 -27.06 35.35
N ALA A 608 -15.42 -28.04 34.50
CA ALA A 608 -14.99 -29.43 34.67
C ALA A 608 -13.45 -29.56 34.69
N TYR A 609 -12.75 -28.88 33.78
CA TYR A 609 -11.28 -28.89 33.74
C TYR A 609 -10.65 -28.20 34.96
N ARG A 610 -11.22 -27.09 35.45
CA ARG A 610 -10.78 -26.44 36.70
C ARG A 610 -11.00 -27.32 37.93
N ASN A 611 -12.14 -27.99 38.02
CA ASN A 611 -12.44 -28.91 39.12
C ASN A 611 -11.54 -30.16 39.09
N PHE A 612 -11.18 -30.65 37.91
CA PHE A 612 -10.23 -31.76 37.77
C PHE A 612 -8.80 -31.38 38.18
N ARG A 613 -8.42 -30.10 38.01
CA ARG A 613 -7.08 -29.59 38.36
C ARG A 613 -6.95 -29.10 39.80
N ALA A 614 -8.05 -28.73 40.46
CA ALA A 614 -8.10 -28.34 41.87
C ALA A 614 -8.26 -29.54 42.84
N GLY A 615 -8.54 -30.73 42.32
CA GLY A 615 -8.62 -31.99 43.08
C GLY A 615 -7.39 -32.89 42.96
N ARG A 616 -6.23 -32.33 42.60
CA ARG A 616 -4.93 -33.02 42.57
C ARG A 616 -3.93 -32.34 43.50
#